data_AF-A0A0R2RUQ4-F1
#
_entry.id   AF-A0A0R2RUQ4-F1
#
_cell.length_a   1.000
_cell.length_b   1.000
_cell.length_c   1.000
_cell.angle_alpha   90.00
_cell.angle_beta   90.00
_cell.angle_gamma   90.00
#
_symmetry.space_group_name_H-M   'P 1'
#
loop_
_entity.id
_entity.type
_entity.pdbx_description
1 polymer ?
#
loop_
_entity_poly.entity_id
_entity_poly.type
_entity_poly.pdbx_seq_one_letter_code
_entity_poly.pdbx_strand_id
1 'polypeptide(L)'
;MQNDFIITLAWPEGMVTAPGSWYDKIASSNGKYRVGHSAIVLINSETKKSHYFDFGRYHTPKGYGRARDKETDADVAVMDPEIQNDKVVNVKEILLQLSKMKATHGEGKMYASLIMDVNFNKAFSKAKSIQEKGMLAYGPFTTKGTNCARFVASVLGSASTSFIKKLRLKFPFCISPSPKRNVSITNHHYYIVENSTCVEVKKSKLQAYFSSIEQ
;
A
#
# COMPACT_ATOMS: atom_id res chain seq x y z
N MET A 1 -15.03 3.42 -20.41
CA MET A 1 -13.95 4.27 -19.87
C MET A 1 -13.39 3.59 -18.64
N GLN A 2 -12.15 3.86 -18.29
CA GLN A 2 -11.47 3.20 -17.18
C GLN A 2 -11.65 4.08 -15.94
N ASN A 3 -12.70 3.82 -15.14
CA ASN A 3 -13.12 4.69 -14.03
C ASN A 3 -12.90 4.03 -12.66
N ASP A 4 -12.03 3.03 -12.58
CA ASP A 4 -11.74 2.35 -11.32
C ASP A 4 -10.85 3.20 -10.41
N PHE A 5 -10.75 2.78 -9.16
CA PHE A 5 -10.01 3.52 -8.14
C PHE A 5 -9.01 2.62 -7.41
N ILE A 6 -7.96 3.25 -6.91
CA ILE A 6 -7.01 2.62 -6.00
C ILE A 6 -6.82 3.53 -4.78
N ILE A 7 -6.86 2.94 -3.59
CA ILE A 7 -6.42 3.57 -2.35
C ILE A 7 -5.09 2.94 -1.96
N THR A 8 -4.03 3.75 -1.96
CA THR A 8 -2.71 3.35 -1.46
C THR A 8 -2.59 3.71 0.01
N LEU A 9 -2.17 2.77 0.84
CA LEU A 9 -2.08 2.90 2.30
C LEU A 9 -0.64 2.79 2.79
N ALA A 10 -0.30 3.54 3.84
CA ALA A 10 0.99 3.48 4.52
C ALA A 10 0.87 3.74 6.03
N TRP A 11 1.52 2.91 6.83
CA TRP A 11 1.76 3.11 8.26
C TRP A 11 3.26 3.21 8.48
N PRO A 12 3.86 4.39 8.32
CA PRO A 12 5.31 4.50 8.25
C PRO A 12 6.03 4.38 9.60
N GLU A 13 5.31 4.53 10.70
CA GLU A 13 5.86 4.50 12.05
C GLU A 13 6.09 3.08 12.56
N GLY A 14 5.51 2.08 11.89
CA GLY A 14 5.58 0.69 12.32
C GLY A 14 6.98 0.10 12.36
N MET A 15 7.26 -0.60 13.47
CA MET A 15 8.53 -1.27 13.70
C MET A 15 8.48 -2.71 13.22
N VAL A 16 9.27 -3.02 12.19
CA VAL A 16 9.32 -4.35 11.58
C VAL A 16 10.53 -5.11 12.09
N THR A 17 10.33 -6.28 12.70
CA THR A 17 11.42 -7.18 13.10
C THR A 17 12.29 -7.52 11.90
N ALA A 18 13.60 -7.59 12.06
CA ALA A 18 14.54 -7.90 11.01
C ALA A 18 14.22 -9.26 10.33
N PRO A 19 14.36 -9.39 9.00
CA PRO A 19 14.01 -10.62 8.28
C PRO A 19 15.00 -11.77 8.49
N GLY A 20 16.16 -11.55 9.12
CA GLY A 20 17.25 -12.52 9.25
C GLY A 20 18.25 -12.48 8.10
N SER A 21 18.37 -11.34 7.42
CA SER A 21 19.28 -11.15 6.30
C SER A 21 20.70 -10.76 6.73
N TRP A 22 21.67 -10.90 5.82
CA TRP A 22 23.09 -10.59 6.07
C TRP A 22 23.33 -9.15 6.52
N TYR A 23 22.52 -8.19 6.03
CA TYR A 23 22.63 -6.77 6.34
C TYR A 23 22.00 -6.38 7.70
N ASP A 24 21.30 -7.30 8.37
CA ASP A 24 20.60 -6.99 9.62
C ASP A 24 21.55 -6.60 10.75
N LYS A 25 22.77 -7.16 10.74
CA LYS A 25 23.81 -6.87 11.73
C LYS A 25 24.27 -5.41 11.72
N ILE A 26 24.11 -4.72 10.60
CA ILE A 26 24.64 -3.36 10.40
C ILE A 26 23.49 -2.34 10.32
N ALA A 27 22.39 -2.71 9.66
CA ALA A 27 21.33 -1.77 9.34
C ALA A 27 20.16 -1.76 10.35
N SER A 28 20.04 -2.78 11.22
CA SER A 28 18.93 -2.85 12.19
C SER A 28 19.29 -2.18 13.51
N SER A 29 18.30 -1.58 14.17
CA SER A 29 18.43 -1.11 15.55
C SER A 29 17.72 -2.09 16.47
N ASN A 30 18.47 -2.81 17.31
CA ASN A 30 17.96 -3.87 18.18
C ASN A 30 17.15 -4.94 17.42
N GLY A 31 17.59 -5.30 16.20
CA GLY A 31 16.90 -6.29 15.38
C GLY A 31 15.55 -5.81 14.81
N LYS A 32 15.30 -4.50 14.77
CA LYS A 32 14.08 -3.90 14.21
C LYS A 32 14.41 -2.76 13.24
N TYR A 33 13.44 -2.47 12.38
CA TYR A 33 13.50 -1.43 11.36
C TYR A 33 12.25 -0.55 11.41
N ARG A 34 12.42 0.78 11.43
CA ARG A 34 11.32 1.72 11.21
C ARG A 34 11.09 1.92 9.71
N VAL A 35 10.53 0.90 9.07
CA VAL A 35 10.22 0.90 7.62
C VAL A 35 8.72 0.98 7.34
N GLY A 36 7.90 0.73 8.36
CA GLY A 36 6.45 0.76 8.27
C GLY A 36 5.82 -0.38 7.48
N HIS A 37 4.50 -0.27 7.29
CA HIS A 37 3.69 -1.17 6.48
C HIS A 37 3.02 -0.44 5.32
N SER A 38 2.71 -1.16 4.24
CA SER A 38 1.99 -0.64 3.09
C SER A 38 1.00 -1.67 2.57
N ALA A 39 -0.17 -1.19 2.19
CA ALA A 39 -1.25 -1.98 1.64
C ALA A 39 -1.95 -1.20 0.50
N ILE A 40 -2.83 -1.88 -0.22
CA ILE A 40 -3.57 -1.32 -1.34
C ILE A 40 -5.01 -1.82 -1.33
N VAL A 41 -5.96 -0.92 -1.60
CA VAL A 41 -7.36 -1.29 -1.87
C VAL A 41 -7.65 -1.00 -3.32
N LEU A 42 -8.07 -2.03 -4.05
CA LEU A 42 -8.53 -1.93 -5.43
C LEU A 42 -10.05 -1.81 -5.42
N ILE A 43 -10.59 -0.79 -6.07
CA ILE A 43 -12.03 -0.56 -6.16
C ILE A 43 -12.44 -0.78 -7.61
N ASN A 44 -13.32 -1.74 -7.82
CA ASN A 44 -13.99 -1.93 -9.10
C ASN A 44 -15.25 -1.04 -9.13
N SER A 45 -15.28 -0.11 -10.07
CA SER A 45 -16.35 0.88 -10.21
C SER A 45 -17.67 0.27 -10.70
N GLU A 46 -17.60 -0.77 -11.53
CA GLU A 46 -18.75 -1.48 -12.09
C GLU A 46 -19.42 -2.36 -11.03
N THR A 47 -18.64 -3.19 -10.34
CA THR A 47 -19.18 -4.10 -9.31
C THR A 47 -19.40 -3.43 -7.96
N LYS A 48 -18.89 -2.19 -7.79
CA LYS A 48 -18.87 -1.45 -6.52
C LYS A 48 -18.32 -2.30 -5.38
N LYS A 49 -17.16 -2.93 -5.62
CA LYS A 49 -16.48 -3.78 -4.63
C LYS A 49 -15.10 -3.28 -4.29
N SER A 50 -14.77 -3.34 -3.00
CA SER A 50 -13.42 -3.09 -2.48
C SER A 50 -12.65 -4.40 -2.32
N HIS A 51 -11.40 -4.42 -2.76
CA HIS A 51 -10.49 -5.56 -2.64
C HIS A 51 -9.19 -5.11 -1.97
N TYR A 52 -9.03 -5.46 -0.71
CA TYR A 52 -7.81 -5.20 0.05
C TYR A 52 -6.72 -6.23 -0.29
N PHE A 53 -5.50 -5.75 -0.48
CA PHE A 53 -4.30 -6.56 -0.55
C PHE A 53 -3.17 -5.94 0.26
N ASP A 54 -2.40 -6.78 0.92
CA ASP A 54 -1.08 -6.43 1.44
C ASP A 54 -0.08 -7.57 1.24
N PHE A 55 1.20 -7.29 1.51
CA PHE A 55 2.25 -8.29 1.49
C PHE A 55 3.07 -8.19 2.76
N GLY A 56 3.22 -9.30 3.46
CA GLY A 56 3.88 -9.34 4.76
C GLY A 56 4.22 -10.75 5.19
N ARG A 57 4.71 -10.87 6.42
CA ARG A 57 5.21 -12.14 6.98
C ARG A 57 4.09 -12.87 7.73
N TYR A 58 3.03 -13.22 7.02
CA TYR A 58 1.82 -13.80 7.60
C TYR A 58 1.85 -15.31 7.53
N HIS A 59 2.03 -15.99 8.66
CA HIS A 59 2.13 -17.45 8.73
C HIS A 59 3.21 -18.01 7.79
N THR A 60 4.35 -17.33 7.68
CA THR A 60 5.47 -17.72 6.81
C THR A 60 6.74 -18.03 7.62
N PRO A 61 7.62 -18.91 7.11
CA PRO A 61 8.95 -19.10 7.69
C PRO A 61 9.77 -17.80 7.72
N LYS A 62 10.78 -17.77 8.58
CA LYS A 62 11.71 -16.65 8.69
C LYS A 62 12.35 -16.35 7.33
N GLY A 63 12.40 -15.06 6.97
CA GLY A 63 12.93 -14.59 5.69
C GLY A 63 11.94 -14.60 4.52
N TYR A 64 10.70 -15.06 4.72
CA TYR A 64 9.66 -15.09 3.69
C TYR A 64 8.44 -14.27 4.08
N GLY A 65 7.67 -13.86 3.07
CA GLY A 65 6.34 -13.28 3.21
C GLY A 65 5.42 -13.74 2.09
N ARG A 66 4.14 -13.43 2.20
CA ARG A 66 3.12 -13.75 1.18
C ARG A 66 2.18 -12.57 0.98
N ALA A 67 1.54 -12.50 -0.18
CA ALA A 67 0.41 -11.62 -0.38
C ALA A 67 -0.85 -12.25 0.23
N ARG A 68 -1.79 -11.43 0.67
CA ARG A 68 -3.12 -11.88 1.11
C ARG A 68 -4.21 -10.91 0.68
N ASP A 69 -5.42 -11.45 0.64
CA ASP A 69 -6.69 -10.76 0.45
C ASP A 69 -7.76 -11.48 1.28
N LYS A 70 -9.02 -11.07 1.13
CA LYS A 70 -10.15 -11.67 1.85
C LYS A 70 -10.34 -13.17 1.62
N GLU A 71 -9.82 -13.73 0.52
CA GLU A 71 -9.99 -15.16 0.20
C GLU A 71 -9.07 -16.03 1.04
N THR A 72 -7.84 -15.56 1.31
CA THR A 72 -6.89 -16.28 2.18
C THR A 72 -7.00 -15.87 3.64
N ASP A 73 -7.45 -14.64 3.91
CA ASP A 73 -7.49 -14.05 5.24
C ASP A 73 -8.78 -13.21 5.37
N ALA A 74 -9.86 -13.80 5.89
CA ALA A 74 -11.19 -13.16 5.92
C ALA A 74 -11.24 -11.87 6.76
N ASP A 75 -10.31 -11.70 7.70
CA ASP A 75 -10.21 -10.55 8.60
C ASP A 75 -9.68 -9.27 7.93
N VAL A 76 -9.18 -9.36 6.68
CA VAL A 76 -8.81 -8.19 5.87
C VAL A 76 -9.95 -7.68 4.98
N ALA A 77 -11.18 -8.18 5.16
CA ALA A 77 -12.35 -7.67 4.44
C ALA A 77 -12.60 -6.19 4.76
N VAL A 78 -12.80 -5.39 3.71
CA VAL A 78 -13.05 -3.95 3.77
C VAL A 78 -14.43 -3.64 3.21
N MET A 79 -15.07 -2.60 3.71
CA MET A 79 -16.39 -2.18 3.25
C MET A 79 -16.35 -1.72 1.78
N ASP A 80 -17.50 -1.88 1.13
CA ASP A 80 -17.67 -1.51 -0.26
C ASP A 80 -17.77 0.02 -0.45
N PRO A 81 -17.36 0.53 -1.62
CA PRO A 81 -17.37 1.95 -1.90
C PRO A 81 -18.78 2.42 -2.31
N GLU A 82 -19.14 3.60 -1.82
CA GLU A 82 -20.26 4.36 -2.34
C GLU A 82 -19.74 5.27 -3.45
N ILE A 83 -20.18 5.01 -4.69
CA ILE A 83 -19.71 5.74 -5.87
C ILE A 83 -20.85 6.60 -6.41
N GLN A 84 -20.62 7.91 -6.44
CA GLN A 84 -21.55 8.92 -7.00
C GLN A 84 -20.76 9.88 -7.89
N ASN A 85 -21.25 10.12 -9.12
CA ASN A 85 -20.62 11.05 -10.07
C ASN A 85 -19.10 10.79 -10.25
N ASP A 86 -18.73 9.52 -10.47
CA ASP A 86 -17.34 9.06 -10.62
C ASP A 86 -16.42 9.40 -9.42
N LYS A 87 -17.00 9.47 -8.21
CA LYS A 87 -16.25 9.70 -6.96
C LYS A 87 -16.66 8.71 -5.89
N VAL A 88 -15.67 8.22 -5.13
CA VAL A 88 -15.89 7.44 -3.91
C VAL A 88 -16.24 8.42 -2.78
N VAL A 89 -17.52 8.51 -2.41
CA VAL A 89 -18.01 9.48 -1.43
C VAL A 89 -17.73 9.05 0.00
N ASN A 90 -17.66 7.74 0.26
CA ASN A 90 -17.43 7.16 1.59
C ASN A 90 -15.94 6.81 1.85
N VAL A 91 -15.01 7.54 1.22
CA VAL A 91 -13.57 7.25 1.36
C VAL A 91 -13.10 7.38 2.81
N LYS A 92 -13.64 8.33 3.58
CA LYS A 92 -13.23 8.54 4.98
C LYS A 92 -13.68 7.36 5.85
N GLU A 93 -14.86 6.83 5.61
CA GLU A 93 -15.44 5.69 6.31
C GLU A 93 -14.60 4.43 6.06
N ILE A 94 -14.22 4.18 4.80
CA ILE A 94 -13.30 3.09 4.42
C ILE A 94 -11.98 3.22 5.17
N LEU A 95 -11.38 4.41 5.17
CA LEU A 95 -10.10 4.65 5.85
C LEU A 95 -10.22 4.50 7.37
N LEU A 96 -11.32 4.94 7.97
CA LEU A 96 -11.58 4.78 9.40
C LEU A 96 -11.74 3.30 9.77
N GLN A 97 -12.45 2.50 8.97
CA GLN A 97 -12.54 1.06 9.16
C GLN A 97 -11.14 0.42 9.12
N LEU A 98 -10.38 0.69 8.06
CA LEU A 98 -9.03 0.13 7.88
C LEU A 98 -8.10 0.49 9.05
N SER A 99 -8.18 1.71 9.57
CA SER A 99 -7.35 2.14 10.70
C SER A 99 -7.66 1.40 12.01
N LYS A 100 -8.86 0.84 12.15
CA LYS A 100 -9.31 0.08 13.33
C LYS A 100 -9.06 -1.42 13.20
N MET A 101 -8.83 -1.91 11.99
CA MET A 101 -8.63 -3.34 11.72
C MET A 101 -7.27 -3.79 12.24
N LYS A 102 -7.26 -4.60 13.30
CA LYS A 102 -6.04 -5.25 13.83
C LYS A 102 -5.29 -6.05 12.77
N ALA A 103 -6.04 -6.66 11.85
CA ALA A 103 -5.51 -7.45 10.74
C ALA A 103 -4.54 -6.67 9.85
N THR A 104 -4.64 -5.33 9.76
CA THR A 104 -3.74 -4.52 8.91
C THR A 104 -2.32 -4.43 9.45
N HIS A 105 -2.09 -4.76 10.73
CA HIS A 105 -0.80 -4.58 11.42
C HIS A 105 -0.21 -3.16 11.28
N GLY A 106 -1.08 -2.16 11.07
CA GLY A 106 -0.69 -0.76 11.06
C GLY A 106 -0.39 -0.26 12.46
N GLU A 107 0.73 0.44 12.63
CA GLU A 107 1.10 1.13 13.87
C GLU A 107 1.26 2.63 13.58
N GLY A 108 0.81 3.46 14.52
CA GLY A 108 0.86 4.93 14.41
C GLY A 108 -0.13 5.49 13.39
N LYS A 109 0.20 6.66 12.84
CA LYS A 109 -0.63 7.35 11.85
C LYS A 109 -0.75 6.56 10.55
N MET A 110 -1.97 6.43 10.02
CA MET A 110 -2.20 5.90 8.67
C MET A 110 -2.25 7.04 7.66
N TYR A 111 -1.46 6.94 6.60
CA TYR A 111 -1.51 7.83 5.44
C TYR A 111 -2.13 7.11 4.27
N ALA A 112 -3.04 7.78 3.56
CA ALA A 112 -3.72 7.19 2.42
C ALA A 112 -3.86 8.15 1.25
N SER A 113 -3.91 7.65 0.03
CA SER A 113 -4.15 8.49 -1.15
C SER A 113 -5.01 7.74 -2.15
N LEU A 114 -5.96 8.44 -2.74
CA LEU A 114 -6.89 7.92 -3.74
C LEU A 114 -6.44 8.36 -5.13
N ILE A 115 -6.43 7.44 -6.08
CA ILE A 115 -6.25 7.71 -7.51
C ILE A 115 -7.43 7.10 -8.29
N MET A 116 -7.90 7.86 -9.29
CA MET A 116 -8.89 7.43 -10.29
C MET A 116 -8.20 7.11 -11.63
N ASP A 117 -8.97 6.70 -12.62
CA ASP A 117 -8.49 6.40 -13.97
C ASP A 117 -7.43 5.29 -14.03
N VAL A 118 -7.65 4.22 -13.25
CA VAL A 118 -6.76 3.05 -13.17
C VAL A 118 -7.43 1.80 -13.72
N ASN A 119 -6.64 0.82 -14.14
CA ASN A 119 -7.15 -0.46 -14.62
C ASN A 119 -7.27 -1.46 -13.47
N PHE A 120 -8.49 -1.70 -12.97
CA PHE A 120 -8.72 -2.68 -11.90
C PHE A 120 -8.23 -4.08 -12.28
N ASN A 121 -8.60 -4.58 -13.47
CA ASN A 121 -8.27 -5.94 -13.90
C ASN A 121 -6.76 -6.20 -13.94
N LYS A 122 -5.96 -5.24 -14.41
CA LYS A 122 -4.49 -5.34 -14.40
C LYS A 122 -3.94 -5.34 -12.98
N ALA A 123 -4.45 -4.46 -12.11
CA ALA A 123 -4.04 -4.39 -10.72
C ALA A 123 -4.35 -5.70 -9.97
N PHE A 124 -5.58 -6.18 -10.11
CA PHE A 124 -6.09 -7.38 -9.48
C PHE A 124 -5.32 -8.61 -9.96
N SER A 125 -5.19 -8.79 -11.29
CA SER A 125 -4.39 -9.88 -11.88
C SER A 125 -2.94 -9.84 -11.40
N LYS A 126 -2.35 -8.64 -11.27
CA LYS A 126 -0.99 -8.50 -10.74
C LYS A 126 -0.91 -8.93 -9.27
N ALA A 127 -1.85 -8.51 -8.43
CA ALA A 127 -1.90 -8.89 -7.02
C ALA A 127 -2.09 -10.41 -6.86
N LYS A 128 -3.07 -11.01 -7.56
CA LYS A 128 -3.32 -12.46 -7.53
C LYS A 128 -2.14 -13.27 -8.06
N SER A 129 -1.50 -12.84 -9.16
CA SER A 129 -0.29 -13.51 -9.67
C SER A 129 0.89 -13.51 -8.67
N ILE A 130 0.92 -12.59 -7.71
CA ILE A 130 1.90 -12.59 -6.63
C ILE A 130 1.44 -13.49 -5.48
N GLN A 131 0.15 -13.47 -5.14
CA GLN A 131 -0.46 -14.35 -4.13
C GLN A 131 -0.32 -15.84 -4.52
N GLU A 132 -0.56 -16.19 -5.79
CA GLU A 132 -0.46 -17.55 -6.35
C GLU A 132 0.96 -18.12 -6.28
N LYS A 133 1.99 -17.27 -6.23
CA LYS A 133 3.38 -17.73 -6.03
C LYS A 133 3.63 -18.22 -4.60
N GLY A 134 2.67 -18.03 -3.69
CA GLY A 134 2.79 -18.40 -2.29
C GLY A 134 3.83 -17.57 -1.56
N MET A 135 4.80 -18.24 -0.93
CA MET A 135 5.81 -17.59 -0.10
C MET A 135 6.97 -17.08 -0.96
N LEU A 136 7.29 -15.80 -0.82
CA LEU A 136 8.39 -15.13 -1.51
C LEU A 136 9.41 -14.59 -0.49
N ALA A 137 10.69 -14.57 -0.88
CA ALA A 137 11.74 -13.98 -0.06
C ALA A 137 11.42 -12.52 0.31
N TYR A 138 11.48 -12.19 1.59
CA TYR A 138 11.12 -10.89 2.13
C TYR A 138 12.35 -10.00 2.31
N GLY A 139 12.37 -8.83 1.68
CA GLY A 139 13.40 -7.82 1.97
C GLY A 139 13.58 -6.76 0.89
N PRO A 140 14.30 -5.66 1.19
CA PRO A 140 14.64 -4.63 0.21
C PRO A 140 15.64 -5.09 -0.85
N PHE A 141 16.56 -6.01 -0.52
CA PHE A 141 17.63 -6.46 -1.41
C PHE A 141 17.36 -7.81 -2.09
N THR A 142 16.15 -8.36 -1.97
CA THR A 142 15.81 -9.66 -2.55
C THR A 142 15.43 -9.51 -4.02
N THR A 143 16.31 -9.93 -4.95
CA THR A 143 16.09 -9.74 -6.40
C THR A 143 14.86 -10.47 -6.93
N LYS A 144 14.64 -11.71 -6.49
CA LYS A 144 13.45 -12.53 -6.78
C LYS A 144 12.33 -12.42 -5.73
N GLY A 145 12.58 -11.64 -4.67
CA GLY A 145 11.65 -11.44 -3.57
C GLY A 145 10.91 -10.10 -3.64
N THR A 146 10.17 -9.78 -2.59
CA THR A 146 9.46 -8.51 -2.47
C THR A 146 9.34 -8.07 -1.01
N ASN A 147 8.69 -6.95 -0.76
CA ASN A 147 8.26 -6.49 0.56
C ASN A 147 6.91 -5.75 0.39
N CYS A 148 6.31 -5.29 1.48
CA CYS A 148 5.03 -4.58 1.46
C CYS A 148 5.01 -3.41 0.44
N ALA A 149 6.02 -2.53 0.47
CA ALA A 149 6.08 -1.36 -0.39
C ALA A 149 6.36 -1.71 -1.86
N ARG A 150 7.24 -2.68 -2.14
CA ARG A 150 7.50 -3.19 -3.50
C ARG A 150 6.28 -3.85 -4.12
N PHE A 151 5.55 -4.62 -3.32
CA PHE A 151 4.28 -5.22 -3.74
C PHE A 151 3.29 -4.15 -4.17
N VAL A 152 2.99 -3.19 -3.29
CA VAL A 152 2.07 -2.08 -3.58
C VAL A 152 2.51 -1.28 -4.81
N ALA A 153 3.81 -0.96 -4.93
CA ALA A 153 4.34 -0.25 -6.09
C ALA A 153 4.16 -1.04 -7.40
N SER A 154 4.33 -2.36 -7.36
CA SER A 154 4.16 -3.23 -8.53
C SER A 154 2.70 -3.34 -8.98
N VAL A 155 1.77 -3.42 -8.03
CA VAL A 155 0.33 -3.47 -8.30
C VAL A 155 -0.14 -2.12 -8.85
N LEU A 156 0.16 -1.02 -8.15
CA LEU A 156 -0.15 0.34 -8.59
C LEU A 156 0.45 0.65 -9.97
N GLY A 157 1.71 0.24 -10.21
CA GLY A 157 2.38 0.43 -11.49
C GLY A 157 1.73 -0.34 -12.65
N SER A 158 1.19 -1.54 -12.39
CA SER A 158 0.45 -2.32 -13.40
C SER A 158 -0.89 -1.70 -13.77
N ALA A 159 -1.54 -1.03 -12.80
CA ALA A 159 -2.84 -0.40 -12.95
C ALA A 159 -2.76 0.98 -13.61
N SER A 160 -1.67 1.72 -13.35
CA SER A 160 -1.56 3.13 -13.72
C SER A 160 -1.60 3.34 -15.24
N THR A 161 -2.28 4.38 -15.67
CA THR A 161 -2.27 4.87 -17.05
C THR A 161 -1.11 5.85 -17.30
N SER A 162 -0.63 6.53 -16.26
CA SER A 162 0.44 7.52 -16.34
C SER A 162 1.84 6.90 -16.44
N PHE A 163 2.55 7.18 -17.54
CA PHE A 163 3.94 6.75 -17.75
C PHE A 163 4.89 7.29 -16.67
N ILE A 164 4.74 8.57 -16.28
CA ILE A 164 5.58 9.20 -15.25
C ILE A 164 5.41 8.50 -13.89
N LYS A 165 4.17 8.15 -13.50
CA LYS A 165 3.93 7.42 -12.25
C LYS A 165 4.58 6.03 -12.28
N LYS A 166 4.45 5.30 -13.41
CA LYS A 166 5.13 4.00 -13.59
C LYS A 166 6.64 4.11 -13.43
N LEU A 167 7.25 5.13 -14.04
CA LEU A 167 8.70 5.35 -13.95
C LEU A 167 9.12 5.63 -12.50
N ARG A 168 8.39 6.49 -11.78
CA ARG A 168 8.69 6.84 -10.39
C ARG A 168 8.51 5.68 -9.39
N LEU A 169 7.63 4.73 -9.70
CA LEU A 169 7.41 3.50 -8.93
C LEU A 169 8.48 2.43 -9.24
N LYS A 170 8.90 2.33 -10.51
CA LYS A 170 9.91 1.36 -10.97
C LYS A 170 11.32 1.75 -10.55
N PHE A 171 11.64 3.04 -10.58
CA PHE A 171 12.96 3.59 -10.24
C PHE A 171 12.86 4.47 -8.99
N PRO A 172 12.78 3.86 -7.79
CA PRO A 172 12.89 4.60 -6.55
C PRO A 172 14.27 5.27 -6.44
N PHE A 173 14.30 6.48 -5.88
CA PHE A 173 15.52 7.19 -5.45
C PHE A 173 16.20 6.45 -4.29
N CYS A 174 15.42 5.69 -3.51
CA CYS A 174 15.91 4.81 -2.47
C CYS A 174 16.16 3.42 -3.05
N ILE A 175 16.92 2.59 -2.32
CA ILE A 175 17.22 1.19 -2.67
C ILE A 175 15.97 0.36 -3.01
N SER A 176 14.85 0.64 -2.33
CA SER A 176 13.56 -0.01 -2.54
C SER A 176 12.45 1.06 -2.46
N PRO A 177 11.27 0.85 -3.10
CA PRO A 177 10.07 1.61 -2.81
C PRO A 177 9.78 1.64 -1.31
N SER A 178 9.24 2.76 -0.82
CA SER A 178 8.86 2.96 0.58
C SER A 178 7.35 3.24 0.69
N PRO A 179 6.70 2.88 1.81
CA PRO A 179 5.26 3.08 1.99
C PRO A 179 4.82 4.53 1.74
N LYS A 180 5.54 5.49 2.35
CA LYS A 180 5.27 6.93 2.24
C LYS A 180 5.31 7.41 0.79
N ARG A 181 6.31 6.95 0.04
CA ARG A 181 6.51 7.36 -1.35
C ARG A 181 5.43 6.80 -2.27
N ASN A 182 4.91 5.61 -2.01
CA ASN A 182 3.80 5.07 -2.78
C ASN A 182 2.56 5.95 -2.64
N VAL A 183 2.26 6.42 -1.43
CA VAL A 183 1.17 7.38 -1.18
C VAL A 183 1.41 8.68 -1.96
N SER A 184 2.59 9.29 -1.87
CA SER A 184 2.88 10.56 -2.56
C SER A 184 2.93 10.47 -4.09
N ILE A 185 3.29 9.30 -4.66
CA ILE A 185 3.23 9.07 -6.11
C ILE A 185 1.78 8.87 -6.58
N THR A 186 0.95 8.23 -5.76
CA THR A 186 -0.46 7.97 -6.07
C THR A 186 -1.20 9.28 -6.27
N ASN A 187 -1.12 10.18 -5.28
CA ASN A 187 -1.72 11.51 -5.35
C ASN A 187 -1.00 12.52 -4.43
N HIS A 188 -1.01 13.81 -4.80
CA HIS A 188 -0.50 14.91 -3.98
C HIS A 188 -1.49 15.33 -2.89
N HIS A 189 -2.78 15.03 -3.08
CA HIS A 189 -3.79 15.06 -2.04
C HIS A 189 -3.81 13.70 -1.33
N TYR A 190 -3.80 13.71 -0.01
CA TYR A 190 -3.76 12.50 0.80
C TYR A 190 -4.55 12.69 2.08
N TYR A 191 -4.85 11.59 2.75
CA TYR A 191 -5.56 11.54 4.01
C TYR A 191 -4.59 11.12 5.11
N ILE A 192 -4.80 11.66 6.31
CA ILE A 192 -4.15 11.23 7.54
C ILE A 192 -5.24 10.73 8.46
N VAL A 193 -5.08 9.50 8.96
CA VAL A 193 -5.95 8.92 9.98
C VAL A 193 -5.18 8.67 11.26
N GLU A 194 -5.66 9.28 12.33
CA GLU A 194 -5.10 9.17 13.68
C GLU A 194 -6.23 9.30 14.70
N ASN A 195 -6.23 8.47 15.74
CA ASN A 195 -7.22 8.54 16.83
C ASN A 195 -8.69 8.63 16.34
N SER A 196 -9.06 7.80 15.35
CA SER A 196 -10.38 7.80 14.70
C SER A 196 -10.79 9.12 14.02
N THR A 197 -9.84 10.02 13.77
CA THR A 197 -10.03 11.24 13.00
C THR A 197 -9.40 11.07 11.63
N CYS A 198 -10.12 11.44 10.57
CA CYS A 198 -9.62 11.37 9.19
C CYS A 198 -9.59 12.78 8.57
N VAL A 199 -8.39 13.31 8.32
CA VAL A 199 -8.18 14.65 7.76
C VAL A 199 -7.65 14.53 6.34
N GLU A 200 -8.20 15.32 5.42
CA GLU A 200 -7.68 15.46 4.05
C GLU A 200 -6.64 16.59 4.01
N VAL A 201 -5.46 16.30 3.48
CA VAL A 201 -4.39 17.25 3.23
C VAL A 201 -4.28 17.50 1.74
N LYS A 202 -4.40 18.78 1.35
CA LYS A 202 -4.27 19.22 -0.04
C LYS A 202 -2.94 19.97 -0.20
N LYS A 203 -2.04 19.42 -1.00
CA LYS A 203 -0.76 20.06 -1.37
C LYS A 203 -0.75 20.38 -2.85
N SER A 204 -0.12 21.48 -3.26
CA SER A 204 0.18 21.65 -4.69
C SER A 204 1.18 20.58 -5.18
N LYS A 205 1.26 20.34 -6.50
CA LYS A 205 2.25 19.40 -7.07
C LYS A 205 3.69 19.76 -6.69
N LEU A 206 4.01 21.05 -6.66
CA LEU A 206 5.33 21.56 -6.29
C LEU A 206 5.62 21.29 -4.81
N GLN A 207 4.68 21.64 -3.94
CA GLN A 207 4.81 21.42 -2.50
C GLN A 207 4.93 19.92 -2.16
N ALA A 208 4.13 19.07 -2.80
CA ALA A 208 4.19 17.63 -2.61
C ALA A 208 5.51 17.01 -3.09
N TYR A 209 6.20 17.62 -4.05
CA TYR A 209 7.50 17.15 -4.51
C TYR A 209 8.62 17.43 -3.51
N PHE A 210 8.57 18.59 -2.83
CA PHE A 210 9.62 19.05 -1.93
C PHE A 210 9.35 18.83 -0.43
N SER A 211 8.21 18.25 -0.06
CA SER A 211 7.87 18.02 1.35
C SER A 211 7.47 16.56 1.62
N SER A 212 7.80 16.07 2.82
CA SER A 212 7.35 14.77 3.30
C SER A 212 5.83 14.75 3.49
N ILE A 213 5.21 13.57 3.39
CA ILE A 213 3.80 13.41 3.79
C ILE A 213 3.66 13.33 5.31
N GLU A 214 4.71 12.92 6.01
CA GLU A 214 4.75 12.91 7.47
C GLU A 214 4.83 14.33 8.01
N GLN A 215 3.90 14.62 8.91
CA GLN A 215 3.78 15.87 9.66
C GLN A 215 3.87 15.54 11.15
#